data_AF-A0A848ZG61-F1
#
_entry.id   AF-A0A848ZG61-F1
#
_cell.length_a   1.000
_cell.length_b   1.000
_cell.length_c   1.000
_cell.angle_alpha   90.00
_cell.angle_beta   90.00
_cell.angle_gamma   90.00
#
_symmetry.space_group_name_H-M   'P 1'
#
loop_
_entity.id
_entity.type
_entity.pdbx_description
1 polymer ?
#
loop_
_entity_poly.entity_id
_entity_poly.type
_entity_poly.pdbx_seq_one_letter_code
_entity_poly.pdbx_strand_id
1 'polypeptide(L)'
;MEFSLYFVSEDKARRSSEFLGKYGFELQKLGWSRANDSYYVVVRKPIQPEEAEPLLRAVCKRFGGVYKDYFSETGQIIKPK
;
A
#
# COMPACT_ATOMS: atom_id res chain seq x y z
N MET A 1 -1.41 -3.90 -12.68
CA MET A 1 -2.39 -3.60 -11.63
C MET A 1 -1.75 -2.66 -10.61
N GLU A 2 -2.49 -1.73 -10.05
CA GLU A 2 -2.02 -0.80 -9.01
C GLU A 2 -2.53 -1.23 -7.63
N PHE A 3 -1.72 -1.04 -6.60
CA PHE A 3 -1.96 -1.45 -5.23
C PHE A 3 -1.65 -0.30 -4.28
N SER A 4 -2.55 -0.04 -3.33
CA SER A 4 -2.40 1.05 -2.37
C SER A 4 -2.15 0.51 -0.96
N LEU A 5 -1.09 0.98 -0.32
CA LEU A 5 -0.74 0.64 1.06
C LEU A 5 -0.73 1.93 1.90
N TYR A 6 -1.28 1.85 3.11
CA TYR A 6 -1.38 2.99 4.03
C TYR A 6 -0.50 2.78 5.26
N PHE A 7 0.15 3.84 5.74
CA PHE A 7 1.10 3.82 6.85
C PHE A 7 0.92 5.05 7.74
N VAL A 8 1.22 4.87 9.03
CA VAL A 8 1.12 5.93 10.05
C VAL A 8 2.21 7.01 9.92
N SER A 9 3.21 6.84 9.06
CA SER A 9 4.31 7.81 8.88
C SER A 9 4.90 7.74 7.48
N GLU A 10 5.45 8.86 7.00
CA GLU A 10 6.13 8.93 5.70
C GLU A 10 7.30 7.96 5.59
N ASP A 11 8.13 7.85 6.64
CA ASP A 11 9.29 6.95 6.67
C ASP A 11 8.89 5.50 6.35
N LYS A 12 7.88 4.98 7.05
CA LYS A 12 7.32 3.64 6.81
C LYS A 12 6.80 3.48 5.39
N ALA A 13 6.08 4.47 4.86
CA ALA A 13 5.58 4.44 3.49
C ALA A 13 6.72 4.37 2.48
N ARG A 14 7.76 5.19 2.65
CA ARG A 14 8.96 5.22 1.79
C ARG A 14 9.73 3.90 1.87
N ARG A 15 10.03 3.42 3.07
CA ARG A 15 10.75 2.14 3.27
C ARG A 15 9.99 0.95 2.71
N SER A 16 8.66 0.97 2.79
CA SER A 16 7.83 -0.06 2.19
C SER A 16 7.89 -0.04 0.66
N SER A 17 7.94 1.14 0.03
CA SER A 17 8.01 1.27 -1.42
C SER A 17 9.38 0.83 -1.96
N GLU A 18 10.46 1.18 -1.27
CA GLU A 18 11.81 0.72 -1.55
C GLU A 18 11.93 -0.80 -1.42
N PHE A 19 11.29 -1.37 -0.39
CA PHE A 19 11.25 -2.82 -0.21
C PHE A 19 10.50 -3.48 -1.36
N LEU A 20 9.31 -3.01 -1.70
CA LEU A 20 8.49 -3.52 -2.81
C LEU A 20 9.20 -3.39 -4.17
N GLY A 21 10.01 -2.35 -4.36
CA GLY A 21 10.89 -2.19 -5.52
C GLY A 21 11.81 -3.38 -5.77
N LYS A 22 12.33 -3.99 -4.70
CA LYS A 22 13.18 -5.20 -4.80
C LYS A 22 12.42 -6.44 -5.29
N TYR A 23 11.08 -6.43 -5.20
CA TYR A 23 10.20 -7.49 -5.67
C TYR A 23 9.57 -7.14 -7.03
N GLY A 24 10.08 -6.13 -7.72
CA GLY A 24 9.63 -5.72 -9.05
C GLY A 24 8.31 -4.94 -9.05
N PHE A 25 7.96 -4.30 -7.93
CA PHE A 25 6.86 -3.33 -7.90
C PHE A 25 7.41 -1.93 -8.20
N GLU A 26 6.71 -1.20 -9.07
CA GLU A 26 7.08 0.16 -9.44
C GLU A 26 6.30 1.17 -8.60
N LEU A 27 7.01 2.08 -7.92
CA LEU A 27 6.39 3.19 -7.22
C LEU A 27 5.68 4.12 -8.21
N GLN A 28 4.37 4.30 -8.06
CA GLN A 28 3.59 5.25 -8.85
C GLN A 28 3.37 6.55 -8.08
N LYS A 29 3.08 6.45 -6.77
CA LYS A 29 2.75 7.61 -5.95
C LYS A 29 3.12 7.40 -4.50
N LEU A 30 3.58 8.46 -3.84
CA LEU A 30 3.72 8.57 -2.40
C LEU A 30 3.01 9.87 -1.98
N GLY A 31 2.23 9.83 -0.91
CA GLY A 31 1.57 11.03 -0.43
C GLY A 31 0.93 10.88 0.94
N TRP A 32 0.29 11.94 1.41
CA TRP A 32 -0.48 11.94 2.64
C TRP A 32 -1.98 12.06 2.33
N SER A 33 -2.79 11.24 2.99
CA SER A 33 -4.25 11.25 2.87
C SER A 33 -4.85 11.93 4.11
N ARG A 34 -5.36 13.15 3.94
CA ARG A 34 -6.04 13.90 5.02
C ARG A 34 -7.26 13.16 5.56
N ALA A 35 -8.03 12.50 4.69
CA ALA A 35 -9.24 11.76 5.09
C ALA A 35 -8.94 10.60 6.06
N ASN A 36 -7.72 10.08 6.01
CA ASN A 36 -7.33 8.86 6.73
C ASN A 36 -6.22 9.11 7.74
N ASP A 37 -5.79 10.36 7.86
CA ASP A 37 -4.65 10.80 8.66
C ASP A 37 -3.44 9.84 8.54
N SER A 38 -3.14 9.45 7.30
CA SER A 38 -2.16 8.39 7.00
C SER A 38 -1.39 8.70 5.73
N TYR A 39 -0.12 8.32 5.70
CA TYR A 39 0.66 8.29 4.48
C TYR A 39 0.24 7.09 3.64
N TYR A 40 0.31 7.23 2.31
CA TYR A 40 0.01 6.15 1.40
C TYR A 40 1.07 6.04 0.32
N VAL A 41 1.22 4.83 -0.18
CA VAL A 41 2.04 4.50 -1.34
C VAL A 41 1.17 3.72 -2.33
N VAL A 42 1.26 4.11 -3.59
CA VAL A 42 0.68 3.37 -4.71
C VAL A 42 1.82 2.72 -5.47
N VAL A 43 1.75 1.40 -5.62
CA VAL A 43 2.74 0.61 -6.37
C VAL A 43 2.05 -0.16 -7.50
N ARG A 44 2.76 -0.40 -8.59
CA ARG A 44 2.24 -1.11 -9.76
C ARG A 44 3.08 -2.34 -10.07
N LYS A 45 2.42 -3.43 -10.45
CA LYS A 45 3.07 -4.61 -11.02
C LYS A 45 2.10 -5.33 -11.99
N PRO A 46 2.55 -5.84 -13.15
CA PRO A 46 1.70 -6.57 -14.09
C PRO A 46 1.53 -8.05 -13.67
N ILE A 47 0.95 -8.29 -12.49
CA ILE A 47 0.64 -9.63 -11.96
C ILE A 47 -0.81 -9.71 -11.51
N GLN A 48 -1.31 -10.93 -11.26
CA GLN A 48 -2.63 -11.11 -10.67
C GLN A 48 -2.63 -10.64 -9.21
N PRO A 49 -3.74 -10.05 -8.73
CA PRO A 49 -3.83 -9.55 -7.36
C PRO A 49 -3.61 -10.64 -6.31
N GLU A 50 -4.10 -11.87 -6.57
CA GLU A 50 -3.93 -13.02 -5.67
C GLU A 50 -2.45 -13.40 -5.46
N GLU A 51 -1.59 -13.14 -6.44
CA GLU A 51 -0.14 -13.35 -6.33
C GLU A 51 0.54 -12.21 -5.57
N ALA A 52 0.00 -10.99 -5.65
CA ALA A 52 0.55 -9.82 -4.99
C ALA A 52 0.16 -9.75 -3.50
N GLU A 53 -1.06 -10.17 -3.17
CA GLU A 53 -1.69 -9.97 -1.87
C GLU A 53 -0.88 -10.51 -0.68
N PRO A 54 -0.33 -11.74 -0.71
CA PRO A 54 0.43 -12.26 0.42
C PRO A 54 1.67 -11.41 0.74
N LEU A 55 2.36 -10.93 -0.30
CA LEU A 55 3.53 -10.07 -0.15
C LEU A 55 3.12 -8.69 0.36
N LEU A 56 2.07 -8.09 -0.19
CA LEU A 56 1.59 -6.76 0.22
C LEU A 56 1.14 -6.76 1.69
N ARG A 57 0.42 -7.80 2.12
CA ARG A 57 0.07 -8.01 3.53
C ARG A 57 1.30 -8.19 4.42
N ALA A 58 2.30 -8.97 3.97
CA ALA A 58 3.54 -9.16 4.71
C ALA A 58 4.33 -7.85 4.88
N VAL A 59 4.38 -7.02 3.84
CA VAL A 59 5.01 -5.69 3.87
C VAL A 59 4.28 -4.77 4.86
N CYS A 60 2.96 -4.70 4.79
CA CYS A 60 2.17 -3.94 5.76
C CYS A 60 2.40 -4.40 7.20
N LYS A 61 2.42 -5.72 7.46
CA LYS A 61 2.72 -6.26 8.78
C LYS A 61 4.14 -5.89 9.26
N ARG A 62 5.13 -5.93 8.37
CA ARG A 62 6.54 -5.63 8.67
C ARG A 62 6.77 -4.16 9.03
N PHE A 63 6.15 -3.25 8.28
CA PHE A 63 6.38 -1.81 8.43
C PHE A 63 5.30 -1.11 9.28
N GLY A 64 4.30 -1.84 9.78
CA GLY A 64 3.22 -1.28 10.58
C GLY A 64 2.26 -0.41 9.76
N GLY A 65 1.84 -0.94 8.60
CA GLY A 65 0.84 -0.35 7.72
C GLY A 65 -0.38 -1.25 7.55
N VAL A 66 -1.34 -0.76 6.77
CA VAL A 66 -2.56 -1.46 6.39
C VAL A 66 -2.60 -1.56 4.87
N TYR A 67 -2.70 -2.79 4.37
CA TYR A 67 -2.96 -3.04 2.95
C TYR A 67 -4.45 -2.87 2.71
N LYS A 68 -4.82 -2.07 1.70
CA LYS A 68 -6.22 -1.92 1.28
C LYS A 68 -6.33 -2.31 -0.18
N ASP A 69 -7.07 -3.38 -0.43
CA ASP A 69 -7.46 -3.78 -1.77
C ASP A 69 -8.25 -2.64 -2.43
N TYR A 70 -7.66 -2.02 -3.45
CA TYR A 70 -8.32 -1.00 -4.24
C TYR A 70 -9.19 -1.68 -5.30
N PHE A 71 -10.32 -2.22 -4.88
CA PHE A 71 -11.41 -2.68 -5.77
C PHE A 71 -12.69 -1.86 -5.60
N SER A 72 -12.62 -0.66 -5.04
CA SER A 72 -13.81 0.19 -4.89
C SER A 72 -13.58 1.57 -5.49
N GLU A 73 -14.45 1.90 -6.45
CA GLU A 73 -14.75 3.24 -7.00
C GLU A 73 -14.93 4.35 -5.95
N THR A 74 -14.95 4.05 -4.65
CA THR A 74 -15.35 5.01 -3.62
C THR A 74 -14.27 5.38 -2.60
N GLY A 75 -13.08 4.76 -2.62
CA GLY A 75 -11.97 5.15 -1.75
C GLY A 75 -12.29 5.20 -0.24
N GLN A 76 -13.36 4.52 0.21
CA GLN A 76 -13.77 4.57 1.60
C GLN A 76 -12.97 3.60 2.46
N ILE A 77 -12.37 4.15 3.51
CA ILE A 77 -11.68 3.40 4.54
C ILE A 77 -12.70 2.78 5.48
N ILE A 78 -12.88 1.47 5.37
CA ILE A 78 -13.44 0.67 6.46
C ILE A 78 -12.38 0.66 7.57
N LYS A 79 -12.67 1.32 8.69
CA LYS A 79 -11.88 1.19 9.93
C LYS A 79 -12.16 -0.20 10.50
N PRO A 80 -11.15 -0.98 10.92
CA PRO A 80 -11.41 -2.19 11.68
C PRO A 80 -12.11 -1.80 13.00
N LYS A 81 -13.14 -2.56 13.36
CA LYS A 81 -13.91 -2.44 14.60
C LYS A 81 -13.13 -3.02 15.77
#